data_AF-A0A5R9DXL7-F1
#
_entry.id   AF-A0A5R9DXL7-F1
#
_cell.length_a   1.000
_cell.length_b   1.000
_cell.length_c   1.000
_cell.angle_alpha   90.00
_cell.angle_beta   90.00
_cell.angle_gamma   90.00
#
_symmetry.space_group_name_H-M   'P 1'
#
loop_
_entity.id
_entity.type
_entity.pdbx_description
1 polymer ?
#
loop_
_entity_poly.entity_id
_entity_poly.type
_entity_poly.pdbx_seq_one_letter_code
_entity_poly.pdbx_strand_id
1 'polypeptide(L)'
;MTKQAKILVSLACIILVAVIIQLSFFLYSQHQVKNINRQEAYAQGVTQQIDQYYVEQETVFIIEDMNEEDLVNIRSHLNDLEESEALGPKQIQAYNDLHRRYFARDEVNAMYVEPVITGGHVNSNVPYVENIDYYTLLETVDPYRFQETEDYFQETINLLIDDALTQTLNYETAITTLNNLKFIPVTDGYFEVIARGVKEAEEAYALVYNQTLLTKLNDAFQSYARELIEEINTSNIDVANHQELQSAMEISPYLKRLFVGE
;
A
#
# COMPACT_ATOMS: atom_id res chain seq x y z
N MET A 1 -1.53 30.31 -85.04
CA MET A 1 -0.70 30.50 -83.82
C MET A 1 0.77 30.47 -84.19
N THR A 2 1.51 31.53 -83.90
CA THR A 2 2.97 31.61 -84.12
C THR A 2 3.72 30.67 -83.15
N LYS A 3 4.89 30.17 -83.54
CA LYS A 3 5.74 29.29 -82.69
C LYS A 3 5.97 29.87 -81.28
N GLN A 4 6.14 31.20 -81.20
CA GLN A 4 6.32 31.93 -79.94
C GLN A 4 5.09 31.88 -79.03
N ALA A 5 3.87 31.99 -79.58
CA ALA A 5 2.65 31.89 -78.79
C ALA A 5 2.44 30.50 -78.17
N LYS A 6 2.85 29.43 -78.87
CA LYS A 6 2.79 28.06 -78.34
C LYS A 6 3.79 27.86 -77.18
N ILE A 7 5.01 28.38 -77.31
CA ILE A 7 6.02 28.32 -76.25
C ILE A 7 5.55 29.08 -75.01
N LEU A 8 4.97 30.27 -75.19
CA LEU A 8 4.50 31.11 -74.09
C LEU A 8 3.33 30.45 -73.33
N VAL A 9 2.38 29.84 -74.04
CA VAL A 9 1.28 29.07 -73.43
C VAL A 9 1.79 27.83 -72.70
N SER A 10 2.74 27.09 -73.28
CA SER A 10 3.35 25.94 -72.60
C SER A 10 4.10 26.35 -71.33
N LEU A 11 4.84 27.47 -71.36
CA LEU A 11 5.56 27.98 -70.19
C LEU A 11 4.59 28.42 -69.10
N ALA A 12 3.51 29.10 -69.47
CA ALA A 12 2.45 29.50 -68.54
C ALA A 12 1.78 28.27 -67.88
N CYS A 13 1.49 27.22 -68.64
CA CYS A 13 0.96 25.97 -68.08
C CYS A 13 1.93 25.29 -67.11
N ILE A 14 3.23 25.25 -67.43
CA ILE A 14 4.25 24.65 -66.55
C ILE A 14 4.34 25.42 -65.22
N ILE A 15 4.35 26.76 -65.29
CA ILE A 15 4.36 27.62 -64.09
C ILE A 15 3.10 27.38 -63.27
N LEU A 16 1.94 27.28 -63.91
CA LEU A 16 0.66 27.08 -63.24
C LEU A 16 0.59 25.72 -62.52
N VAL A 17 1.12 24.66 -63.14
CA VAL A 17 1.26 23.34 -62.49
C VAL A 17 2.23 23.40 -61.30
N ALA A 18 3.37 24.09 -61.45
CA ALA A 18 4.34 24.22 -60.36
C ALA A 18 3.74 24.96 -59.14
N VAL A 19 2.97 26.03 -59.40
CA VAL A 19 2.24 26.77 -58.36
C VAL A 19 1.19 25.90 -57.68
N ILE A 20 0.41 25.11 -58.42
CA ILE A 20 -0.58 24.19 -57.82
C ILE A 20 0.09 23.15 -56.93
N ILE A 21 1.22 22.58 -57.35
CA ILE A 21 1.97 21.61 -56.56
C ILE A 21 2.49 22.25 -55.27
N GLN A 22 3.11 23.43 -55.36
CA GLN A 22 3.60 24.16 -54.18
C GLN A 22 2.47 24.58 -53.23
N LEU A 23 1.34 25.03 -53.77
CA LEU A 23 0.17 25.40 -52.96
C LEU A 23 -0.42 24.18 -52.25
N SER A 24 -0.51 23.04 -52.95
CA SER A 24 -0.98 21.78 -52.37
C SER A 24 -0.04 21.31 -51.26
N PHE A 25 1.28 21.41 -51.47
CA PHE A 25 2.27 21.06 -50.46
C PHE A 25 2.20 21.99 -49.24
N PHE A 26 1.99 23.29 -49.46
CA PHE A 26 1.82 24.28 -48.39
C PHE A 26 0.51 24.09 -47.59
N LEU A 27 -0.60 23.79 -48.26
CA LEU A 27 -1.86 23.48 -47.59
C LEU A 27 -1.76 22.18 -46.80
N TYR A 28 -1.14 21.15 -47.38
CA TYR A 28 -0.88 19.89 -46.71
C TYR A 28 -0.01 20.08 -45.46
N SER A 29 1.09 20.84 -45.56
CA SER A 29 1.97 21.12 -44.41
C SER A 29 1.26 21.94 -43.33
N GLN A 30 0.44 22.94 -43.69
CA GLN A 30 -0.38 23.66 -42.71
C GLN A 30 -1.40 22.76 -42.00
N HIS A 31 -2.04 21.85 -42.74
CA HIS A 31 -2.95 20.87 -42.15
C HIS A 31 -2.23 19.93 -41.18
N GLN A 32 -1.04 19.46 -41.57
CA GLN A 32 -0.21 18.60 -40.73
C GLN A 32 0.21 19.31 -39.43
N VAL A 33 0.67 20.56 -39.51
CA VAL A 33 1.05 21.36 -38.33
C VAL A 33 -0.14 21.62 -37.40
N LYS A 34 -1.32 21.92 -37.95
CA LYS A 34 -2.54 22.11 -37.14
C LYS A 34 -2.97 20.83 -36.41
N ASN A 35 -2.79 19.67 -37.05
CA ASN A 35 -3.09 18.38 -36.43
C ASN A 35 -2.09 18.04 -35.31
N ILE A 36 -0.79 18.25 -35.55
CA ILE A 36 0.26 18.06 -34.53
C ILE A 36 -0.01 18.94 -33.30
N ASN A 37 -0.26 20.24 -33.50
CA ASN A 37 -0.53 21.15 -32.38
C ASN A 37 -1.79 20.76 -31.59
N ARG A 38 -2.82 20.22 -32.27
CA ARG A 38 -4.04 19.74 -31.60
C ARG A 38 -3.77 18.48 -30.79
N GLN A 39 -3.00 17.54 -31.33
CA GLN A 39 -2.62 16.31 -30.63
C GLN A 39 -1.73 16.61 -29.42
N GLU A 40 -0.78 17.53 -29.55
CA GLU A 40 0.07 17.97 -28.44
C GLU A 40 -0.75 18.67 -27.35
N ALA A 41 -1.71 19.52 -27.72
CA ALA A 41 -2.62 20.14 -26.77
C ALA A 41 -3.50 19.10 -26.05
N TYR A 42 -3.96 18.06 -26.75
CA TYR A 42 -4.70 16.95 -26.14
C TYR A 42 -3.82 16.16 -25.17
N ALA A 43 -2.58 15.83 -25.56
CA ALA A 43 -1.61 15.15 -24.69
C ALA A 43 -1.28 15.94 -23.42
N GLN A 44 -1.20 17.27 -23.52
CA GLN A 44 -1.04 18.15 -22.36
C GLN A 44 -2.31 18.18 -21.50
N GLY A 45 -3.49 18.18 -22.10
CA GLY A 45 -4.77 18.09 -21.40
C GLY A 45 -4.90 16.82 -20.57
N VAL A 46 -4.47 15.67 -21.10
CA VAL A 46 -4.44 14.40 -20.36
C VAL A 46 -3.49 14.47 -19.17
N THR A 47 -2.30 15.07 -19.33
CA THR A 47 -1.39 15.28 -18.19
C THR A 47 -2.03 16.18 -17.12
N GLN A 48 -2.69 17.27 -17.52
CA GLN A 48 -3.37 18.16 -16.57
C GLN A 48 -4.54 17.48 -15.85
N GLN A 49 -5.27 16.57 -16.52
CA GLN A 49 -6.30 15.76 -15.89
C GLN A 49 -5.70 14.82 -14.83
N ILE A 50 -4.55 14.19 -15.13
CA ILE A 50 -3.83 13.37 -14.14
C ILE A 50 -3.39 14.23 -12.95
N ASP A 51 -2.83 15.43 -13.21
CA ASP A 51 -2.35 16.34 -12.17
C ASP A 51 -3.46 16.80 -11.21
N GLN A 52 -4.74 16.80 -11.65
CA GLN A 52 -5.89 17.17 -10.82
C GLN A 52 -6.23 16.14 -9.74
N TYR A 53 -5.76 14.91 -9.87
CA TYR A 53 -5.97 13.87 -8.86
C TYR A 53 -5.01 13.99 -7.67
N TYR A 54 -4.06 14.92 -7.70
CA TYR A 54 -3.15 15.16 -6.58
C TYR A 54 -3.66 16.31 -5.71
N VAL A 55 -3.67 16.11 -4.39
CA VAL A 55 -4.11 17.11 -3.40
C VAL A 55 -3.17 18.32 -3.40
N GLU A 56 -1.87 18.06 -3.31
CA GLU A 56 -0.80 19.06 -3.43
C GLU A 56 0.39 18.46 -4.18
N GLN A 57 1.04 19.25 -5.04
CA GLN A 57 2.19 18.78 -5.83
C GLN A 57 3.41 18.42 -4.98
N GLU A 58 3.51 18.93 -3.75
CA GLU A 58 4.65 18.66 -2.85
C GLU A 58 4.45 17.40 -2.01
N THR A 59 3.22 17.08 -1.59
CA THR A 59 2.93 15.88 -0.78
C THR A 59 2.61 14.67 -1.66
N VAL A 60 2.13 14.91 -2.89
CA VAL A 60 1.87 13.89 -3.92
C VAL A 60 0.86 12.82 -3.46
N PHE A 61 0.01 13.17 -2.49
CA PHE A 61 -1.18 12.39 -2.13
C PHE A 61 -2.26 12.56 -3.18
N ILE A 62 -3.08 11.52 -3.36
CA ILE A 62 -4.21 11.54 -4.27
C ILE A 62 -5.52 11.93 -3.57
N ILE A 63 -6.43 12.58 -4.29
CA ILE A 63 -7.73 13.02 -3.76
C ILE A 63 -8.57 11.84 -3.27
N GLU A 64 -9.34 12.07 -2.21
CA GLU A 64 -10.10 11.03 -1.51
C GLU A 64 -11.15 10.35 -2.41
N ASP A 65 -11.81 11.12 -3.26
CA ASP A 65 -12.94 10.69 -4.10
C ASP A 65 -12.54 10.01 -5.41
N MET A 66 -11.24 9.91 -5.69
CA MET A 66 -10.73 9.15 -6.83
C MET A 66 -11.09 7.68 -6.71
N ASN A 67 -11.63 7.10 -7.79
CA ASN A 67 -12.05 5.71 -7.88
C ASN A 67 -11.47 5.00 -9.13
N GLU A 68 -11.75 3.71 -9.29
CA GLU A 68 -11.24 2.91 -10.41
C GLU A 68 -11.80 3.35 -11.78
N GLU A 69 -13.02 3.90 -11.84
CA GLU A 69 -13.60 4.41 -13.09
C GLU A 69 -12.80 5.61 -13.62
N ASP A 70 -12.25 6.43 -12.73
CA ASP A 70 -11.36 7.54 -13.09
C ASP A 70 -10.09 7.04 -13.77
N LEU A 71 -9.48 5.95 -13.26
CA LEU A 71 -8.32 5.32 -13.90
C LEU A 71 -8.67 4.77 -15.28
N VAL A 72 -9.82 4.11 -15.42
CA VAL A 72 -10.30 3.57 -16.71
C VAL A 72 -10.52 4.71 -17.72
N ASN A 73 -11.11 5.83 -17.28
CA ASN A 73 -11.33 7.00 -18.12
C ASN A 73 -10.00 7.61 -18.61
N ILE A 74 -9.02 7.80 -17.72
CA ILE A 74 -7.69 8.28 -18.11
C ILE A 74 -7.03 7.29 -19.08
N ARG A 75 -7.16 5.98 -18.83
CA ARG A 75 -6.61 4.95 -19.72
C ARG A 75 -7.22 5.02 -21.12
N SER A 76 -8.52 5.30 -21.24
CA SER A 76 -9.16 5.53 -22.54
C SER A 76 -8.51 6.70 -23.28
N HIS A 77 -8.26 7.82 -22.59
CA HIS A 77 -7.59 8.97 -23.20
C HIS A 77 -6.14 8.67 -23.64
N LEU A 78 -5.42 7.81 -22.90
CA LEU A 78 -4.11 7.33 -23.32
C LEU A 78 -4.17 6.44 -24.56
N ASN A 79 -5.18 5.58 -24.68
CA ASN A 79 -5.38 4.75 -25.87
C ASN A 79 -5.65 5.63 -27.10
N ASP A 80 -6.46 6.70 -26.98
CA ASP A 80 -6.66 7.67 -28.06
C ASP A 80 -5.36 8.36 -28.49
N LEU A 81 -4.49 8.69 -27.52
CA LEU A 81 -3.17 9.26 -27.78
C LEU A 81 -2.24 8.25 -28.47
N GLU A 82 -2.35 6.97 -28.12
CA GLU A 82 -1.60 5.88 -28.75
C GLU A 82 -2.01 5.68 -30.21
N GLU A 83 -3.32 5.61 -30.47
CA GLU A 83 -3.88 5.50 -31.82
C GLU A 83 -3.50 6.68 -32.73
N SER A 84 -3.26 7.85 -32.11
CA SER A 84 -2.91 9.07 -32.81
C SER A 84 -1.40 9.34 -32.87
N GLU A 85 -0.57 8.39 -32.44
CA GLU A 85 0.90 8.48 -32.36
C GLU A 85 1.42 9.66 -31.53
N ALA A 86 0.57 10.21 -30.65
CA ALA A 86 0.85 11.36 -29.80
C ALA A 86 1.18 10.97 -28.36
N LEU A 87 1.05 9.69 -28.00
CA LEU A 87 1.37 9.19 -26.67
C LEU A 87 2.88 9.27 -26.40
N GLY A 88 3.25 10.12 -25.44
CA GLY A 88 4.62 10.29 -24.99
C GLY A 88 4.93 9.52 -23.71
N PRO A 89 6.23 9.34 -23.40
CA PRO A 89 6.68 8.69 -22.16
C PRO A 89 6.20 9.44 -20.90
N LYS A 90 6.05 10.77 -20.98
CA LYS A 90 5.57 11.59 -19.86
C LYS A 90 4.16 11.19 -19.42
N GLN A 91 3.24 11.00 -20.38
CA GLN A 91 1.86 10.60 -20.08
C GLN A 91 1.79 9.18 -19.51
N ILE A 92 2.57 8.26 -20.07
CA ILE A 92 2.67 6.89 -19.58
C ILE A 92 3.18 6.87 -18.14
N GLN A 93 4.26 7.61 -17.85
CA GLN A 93 4.82 7.69 -16.51
C GLN A 93 3.84 8.30 -15.51
N ALA A 94 3.19 9.42 -15.86
CA ALA A 94 2.22 10.09 -14.98
C ALA A 94 1.03 9.18 -14.64
N TYR A 95 0.50 8.43 -15.61
CA TYR A 95 -0.56 7.47 -15.36
C TYR A 95 -0.10 6.28 -14.52
N ASN A 96 1.07 5.71 -14.82
CA ASN A 96 1.58 4.58 -14.04
C ASN A 96 1.83 4.96 -12.58
N ASP A 97 2.32 6.18 -12.32
CA ASP A 97 2.50 6.71 -10.97
C ASP A 97 1.14 6.86 -10.27
N LEU A 98 0.18 7.55 -10.90
CA LEU A 98 -1.17 7.72 -10.35
C LEU A 98 -1.86 6.38 -10.06
N HIS A 99 -1.78 5.44 -11.02
CA HIS A 99 -2.32 4.09 -10.89
C HIS A 99 -1.69 3.36 -9.71
N ARG A 100 -0.35 3.38 -9.59
CA ARG A 100 0.34 2.73 -8.48
C ARG A 100 -0.05 3.33 -7.14
N ARG A 101 -0.14 4.66 -7.04
CA ARG A 101 -0.57 5.35 -5.81
C ARG A 101 -2.00 5.01 -5.42
N TYR A 102 -2.91 4.93 -6.39
CA TYR A 102 -4.29 4.53 -6.16
C TYR A 102 -4.38 3.16 -5.49
N PHE A 103 -3.79 2.13 -6.10
CA PHE A 103 -3.86 0.78 -5.56
C PHE A 103 -3.08 0.65 -4.24
N ALA A 104 -1.91 1.29 -4.11
CA ALA A 104 -1.17 1.28 -2.85
C ALA A 104 -1.99 1.90 -1.70
N ARG A 105 -2.66 3.03 -1.94
CA ARG A 105 -3.56 3.66 -0.96
C ARG A 105 -4.72 2.71 -0.61
N ASP A 106 -5.36 2.13 -1.62
CA ASP A 106 -6.54 1.30 -1.43
C ASP A 106 -6.22 0.06 -0.59
N GLU A 107 -5.13 -0.62 -0.90
CA GLU A 107 -4.69 -1.84 -0.22
C GLU A 107 -4.21 -1.54 1.20
N VAL A 108 -3.53 -0.42 1.41
CA VAL A 108 -3.17 0.04 2.76
C VAL A 108 -4.43 0.39 3.56
N ASN A 109 -5.39 1.11 2.99
CA ASN A 109 -6.64 1.44 3.65
C ASN A 109 -7.48 0.19 3.98
N ALA A 110 -7.44 -0.84 3.13
CA ALA A 110 -8.16 -2.09 3.33
C ALA A 110 -7.68 -2.90 4.56
N MET A 111 -6.47 -2.63 5.08
CA MET A 111 -6.00 -3.22 6.34
C MET A 111 -6.81 -2.75 7.56
N TYR A 112 -7.50 -1.61 7.46
CA TYR A 112 -8.11 -0.91 8.57
C TYR A 112 -9.64 -0.93 8.50
N VAL A 113 -10.31 -0.79 9.64
CA VAL A 113 -11.78 -0.74 9.69
C VAL A 113 -12.36 0.52 9.04
N GLU A 114 -11.55 1.58 8.94
CA GLU A 114 -11.84 2.83 8.26
C GLU A 114 -10.58 3.30 7.53
N PRO A 115 -10.69 4.09 6.44
CA PRO A 115 -9.54 4.60 5.71
C PRO A 115 -8.57 5.39 6.59
N VAL A 116 -7.29 5.02 6.57
CA VAL A 116 -6.23 5.73 7.29
C VAL A 116 -5.62 6.86 6.48
N ILE A 117 -5.66 6.77 5.16
CA ILE A 117 -5.25 7.82 4.23
C ILE A 117 -6.51 8.40 3.57
N THR A 118 -6.79 9.67 3.85
CA THR A 118 -7.91 10.44 3.30
C THR A 118 -7.40 11.75 2.71
N GLY A 119 -7.30 11.81 1.38
CA GLY A 119 -6.62 12.92 0.71
C GLY A 119 -5.17 13.05 1.22
N GLY A 120 -4.81 14.26 1.68
CA GLY A 120 -3.50 14.54 2.26
C GLY A 120 -3.37 14.28 3.77
N HIS A 121 -4.35 13.62 4.40
CA HIS A 121 -4.36 13.35 5.84
C HIS A 121 -4.16 11.86 6.14
N VAL A 122 -3.38 11.59 7.21
CA VAL A 122 -3.03 10.24 7.66
C VAL A 122 -3.42 10.08 9.13
N ASN A 123 -4.25 9.09 9.43
CA ASN A 123 -4.66 8.73 10.79
C ASN A 123 -4.24 7.29 11.08
N SER A 124 -3.11 7.08 11.75
CA SER A 124 -2.59 5.74 12.06
C SER A 124 -3.24 5.08 13.28
N ASN A 125 -4.15 5.74 13.99
CA ASN A 125 -4.78 5.20 15.20
C ASN A 125 -6.04 4.36 14.92
N VAL A 126 -6.28 4.00 13.66
CA VAL A 126 -7.45 3.20 13.27
C VAL A 126 -7.18 1.72 13.57
N PRO A 127 -8.14 0.98 14.17
CA PRO A 127 -8.00 -0.46 14.36
C PRO A 127 -7.89 -1.22 13.03
N TYR A 128 -7.19 -2.35 13.02
CA TYR A 128 -7.20 -3.24 11.86
C TYR A 128 -8.54 -3.97 11.71
N VAL A 129 -8.84 -4.42 10.49
CA VAL A 129 -9.93 -5.36 10.25
C VAL A 129 -9.76 -6.66 11.05
N GLU A 130 -10.85 -7.34 11.37
CA GLU A 130 -10.81 -8.51 12.26
C GLU A 130 -9.91 -9.64 11.76
N ASN A 131 -9.82 -9.89 10.45
CA ASN A 131 -9.11 -11.06 9.92
C ASN A 131 -7.73 -10.72 9.34
N ILE A 132 -7.09 -9.68 9.86
CA ILE A 132 -5.72 -9.35 9.46
C ILE A 132 -4.74 -10.41 9.99
N ASP A 133 -3.84 -10.89 9.14
CA ASP A 133 -2.77 -11.83 9.47
C ASP A 133 -1.50 -11.54 8.67
N TYR A 134 -0.34 -11.95 9.20
CA TYR A 134 0.97 -11.55 8.66
C TYR A 134 1.19 -12.06 7.24
N TYR A 135 0.79 -13.30 6.95
CA TYR A 135 1.03 -13.91 5.65
C TYR A 135 0.12 -13.34 4.56
N THR A 136 -1.14 -13.05 4.89
CA THR A 136 -2.04 -12.31 3.99
C THR A 136 -1.46 -10.94 3.67
N LEU A 137 -0.94 -10.20 4.66
CA LEU A 137 -0.33 -8.89 4.41
C LEU A 137 0.91 -8.97 3.51
N LEU A 138 1.76 -9.99 3.69
CA LEU A 138 2.90 -10.25 2.81
C LEU A 138 2.47 -10.54 1.37
N GLU A 139 1.32 -11.18 1.16
CA GLU A 139 0.83 -11.52 -0.18
C GLU A 139 0.09 -10.37 -0.85
N THR A 140 -0.73 -9.63 -0.11
CA THR A 140 -1.67 -8.66 -0.68
C THR A 140 -1.17 -7.22 -0.61
N VAL A 141 -0.50 -6.82 0.48
CA VAL A 141 -0.14 -5.41 0.72
C VAL A 141 1.34 -5.14 0.46
N ASP A 142 2.23 -6.02 0.89
CA ASP A 142 3.70 -5.88 0.69
C ASP A 142 4.12 -5.61 -0.77
N PRO A 143 3.48 -6.19 -1.81
CA PRO A 143 3.81 -5.88 -3.20
C PRO A 143 3.63 -4.41 -3.60
N TYR A 144 2.84 -3.64 -2.85
CA TYR A 144 2.59 -2.23 -3.10
C TYR A 144 3.63 -1.29 -2.48
N ARG A 145 4.66 -1.82 -1.81
CA ARG A 145 5.81 -1.04 -1.36
C ARG A 145 6.51 -0.29 -2.48
N PHE A 146 7.09 0.83 -2.12
CA PHE A 146 7.97 1.62 -2.97
C PHE A 146 9.44 1.29 -2.65
N GLN A 147 10.20 0.82 -3.64
CA GLN A 147 11.61 0.43 -3.46
C GLN A 147 12.53 1.62 -3.24
N GLU A 148 12.27 2.71 -3.96
CA GLU A 148 12.92 4.00 -3.80
C GLU A 148 11.82 4.97 -3.40
N THR A 149 11.94 5.57 -2.21
CA THR A 149 11.00 6.56 -1.70
C THR A 149 11.43 7.94 -2.15
N GLU A 150 10.64 8.53 -3.04
CA GLU A 150 10.93 9.86 -3.62
C GLU A 150 10.12 10.98 -2.97
N ASP A 151 9.03 10.64 -2.28
CA ASP A 151 8.10 11.60 -1.69
C ASP A 151 7.40 11.06 -0.43
N TYR A 152 6.69 11.97 0.25
CA TYR A 152 6.05 11.72 1.53
C TYR A 152 4.91 10.70 1.46
N PHE A 153 4.18 10.60 0.34
CA PHE A 153 3.16 9.57 0.15
C PHE A 153 3.81 8.18 0.13
N GLN A 154 4.88 8.00 -0.64
CA GLN A 154 5.59 6.72 -0.74
C GLN A 154 6.20 6.28 0.60
N GLU A 155 6.80 7.22 1.33
CA GLU A 155 7.28 6.99 2.70
C GLU A 155 6.14 6.56 3.63
N THR A 156 4.99 7.24 3.57
CA THR A 156 3.82 6.93 4.39
C THR A 156 3.28 5.53 4.10
N ILE A 157 3.16 5.15 2.82
CA ILE A 157 2.74 3.79 2.42
C ILE A 157 3.68 2.76 3.04
N ASN A 158 4.99 2.91 2.83
CA ASN A 158 5.97 1.96 3.36
C ASN A 158 5.90 1.85 4.89
N LEU A 159 5.79 2.97 5.61
CA LEU A 159 5.68 2.99 7.07
C LEU A 159 4.42 2.26 7.58
N LEU A 160 3.27 2.46 6.93
CA LEU A 160 2.02 1.78 7.32
C LEU A 160 2.08 0.28 7.05
N ILE A 161 2.75 -0.14 5.97
CA ILE A 161 2.97 -1.56 5.66
C ILE A 161 3.95 -2.19 6.67
N ASP A 162 5.08 -1.54 6.93
CA ASP A 162 6.08 -1.99 7.90
C ASP A 162 5.49 -2.15 9.30
N ASP A 163 4.68 -1.18 9.72
CA ASP A 163 4.01 -1.21 10.99
C ASP A 163 3.01 -2.38 11.07
N ALA A 164 2.15 -2.55 10.06
CA ALA A 164 1.18 -3.64 10.04
C ALA A 164 1.84 -5.03 10.05
N LEU A 165 2.92 -5.22 9.28
CA LEU A 165 3.69 -6.46 9.28
C LEU A 165 4.37 -6.70 10.63
N THR A 166 4.94 -5.68 11.25
CA THR A 166 5.60 -5.80 12.55
C THR A 166 4.59 -6.17 13.63
N GLN A 167 3.44 -5.49 13.67
CA GLN A 167 2.40 -5.74 14.67
C GLN A 167 1.76 -7.12 14.49
N THR A 168 1.48 -7.56 13.26
CA THR A 168 0.92 -8.90 13.00
C THR A 168 1.93 -10.01 13.30
N LEU A 169 3.22 -9.83 13.00
CA LEU A 169 4.26 -10.79 13.35
C LEU A 169 4.43 -10.95 14.86
N ASN A 170 4.44 -9.84 15.61
CA ASN A 170 4.54 -9.88 17.07
C ASN A 170 3.30 -10.53 17.69
N TYR A 171 2.11 -10.25 17.16
CA TYR A 171 0.87 -10.93 17.52
C TYR A 171 0.99 -12.46 17.32
N GLU A 172 1.39 -12.91 16.13
CA GLU A 172 1.52 -14.33 15.82
C GLU A 172 2.59 -15.03 16.67
N THR A 173 3.70 -14.34 16.95
CA THR A 173 4.77 -14.83 17.83
C THR A 173 4.22 -15.09 19.23
N ALA A 174 3.53 -14.11 19.83
CA ALA A 174 2.94 -14.25 21.16
C ALA A 174 1.91 -15.41 21.21
N ILE A 175 1.01 -15.49 20.23
CA ILE A 175 0.00 -16.56 20.15
C ILE A 175 0.65 -17.94 20.00
N THR A 176 1.65 -18.06 19.12
CA THR A 176 2.36 -19.33 18.90
C THR A 176 3.08 -19.77 20.16
N THR A 177 3.77 -18.86 20.85
CA THR A 177 4.45 -19.15 22.11
C THR A 177 3.45 -19.61 23.18
N LEU A 178 2.33 -18.90 23.38
CA LEU A 178 1.29 -19.31 24.33
C LEU A 178 0.70 -20.68 24.00
N ASN A 179 0.43 -20.96 22.72
CA ASN A 179 -0.09 -22.26 22.30
C ASN A 179 0.93 -23.40 22.54
N ASN A 180 2.21 -23.14 22.31
CA ASN A 180 3.27 -24.11 22.57
C ASN A 180 3.40 -24.43 24.07
N LEU A 181 3.22 -23.43 24.93
CA LEU A 181 3.24 -23.61 26.38
C LEU A 181 2.15 -24.56 26.88
N LYS A 182 1.00 -24.67 26.20
CA LYS A 182 -0.08 -25.60 26.56
C LYS A 182 0.32 -27.07 26.46
N PHE A 183 1.42 -27.39 25.77
CA PHE A 183 1.95 -28.74 25.67
C PHE A 183 3.03 -29.05 26.71
N ILE A 184 3.42 -28.06 27.53
CA ILE A 184 4.42 -28.24 28.58
C ILE A 184 3.71 -28.70 29.85
N PRO A 185 4.12 -29.83 30.47
CA PRO A 185 3.53 -30.29 31.73
C PRO A 185 3.68 -29.27 32.85
N VAL A 186 2.60 -29.00 33.58
CA VAL A 186 2.62 -28.17 34.79
C VAL A 186 2.99 -29.03 36.01
N THR A 187 4.27 -29.41 36.07
CA THR A 187 4.89 -30.20 37.15
C THR A 187 6.32 -29.75 37.43
N ASP A 188 6.90 -30.22 38.54
CA ASP A 188 8.30 -29.98 38.89
C ASP A 188 9.26 -30.26 37.72
N GLY A 189 10.26 -29.39 37.57
CA GLY A 189 11.25 -29.40 36.52
C GLY A 189 10.86 -28.63 35.26
N TYR A 190 9.62 -28.13 35.15
CA TYR A 190 9.13 -27.41 33.96
C TYR A 190 8.73 -25.95 34.22
N PHE A 191 8.65 -25.49 35.47
CA PHE A 191 8.17 -24.13 35.77
C PHE A 191 9.09 -23.05 35.23
N GLU A 192 10.41 -23.27 35.24
CA GLU A 192 11.36 -22.33 34.62
C GLU A 192 11.13 -22.20 33.11
N VAL A 193 10.83 -23.32 32.44
CA VAL A 193 10.56 -23.35 30.99
C VAL A 193 9.26 -22.62 30.68
N ILE A 194 8.21 -22.88 31.46
CA ILE A 194 6.93 -22.17 31.35
C ILE A 194 7.16 -20.67 31.53
N ALA A 195 7.88 -20.26 32.57
CA ALA A 195 8.12 -18.84 32.84
C ALA A 195 8.89 -18.12 31.74
N ARG A 196 9.91 -18.78 31.15
CA ARG A 196 10.63 -18.22 30.01
C ARG A 196 9.73 -18.05 28.80
N GLY A 197 8.91 -19.05 28.46
CA GLY A 197 7.99 -18.91 27.34
C GLY A 197 6.90 -17.87 27.59
N VAL A 198 6.39 -17.74 28.82
CA VAL A 198 5.44 -16.65 29.15
C VAL A 198 6.13 -15.30 28.97
N LYS A 199 7.37 -15.15 29.44
CA LYS A 199 8.14 -13.92 29.25
C LYS A 199 8.37 -13.58 27.78
N GLU A 200 8.72 -14.56 26.95
CA GLU A 200 8.86 -14.36 25.50
C GLU A 200 7.54 -13.90 24.86
N ALA A 201 6.42 -14.47 25.27
CA ALA A 201 5.11 -14.00 24.81
C ALA A 201 4.80 -12.57 25.31
N GLU A 202 5.17 -12.22 26.55
CA GLU A 202 5.01 -10.86 27.10
C GLU A 202 5.83 -9.82 26.33
N GLU A 203 7.06 -10.16 25.96
CA GLU A 203 7.95 -9.29 25.20
C GLU A 203 7.36 -9.02 23.80
N ALA A 204 6.82 -10.03 23.14
CA ALA A 204 6.11 -9.86 21.87
C ALA A 204 4.79 -9.08 22.04
N TYR A 205 4.02 -9.35 23.09
CA TYR A 205 2.80 -8.61 23.44
C TYR A 205 3.06 -7.10 23.58
N ALA A 206 4.17 -6.71 24.22
CA ALA A 206 4.51 -5.32 24.48
C ALA A 206 4.80 -4.50 23.21
N LEU A 207 5.02 -5.17 22.07
CA LEU A 207 5.28 -4.55 20.77
C LEU A 207 4.02 -4.42 19.91
N VAL A 208 2.87 -4.90 20.38
CA VAL A 208 1.58 -4.78 19.70
C VAL A 208 0.78 -3.65 20.35
N TYR A 209 0.32 -2.69 19.55
CA TYR A 209 -0.45 -1.55 20.05
C TYR A 209 -1.75 -1.30 19.26
N ASN A 210 -1.96 -1.97 18.12
CA ASN A 210 -3.21 -1.93 17.39
C ASN A 210 -4.33 -2.58 18.22
N GLN A 211 -5.44 -1.86 18.38
CA GLN A 211 -6.52 -2.24 19.29
C GLN A 211 -7.16 -3.60 18.97
N THR A 212 -7.28 -3.95 17.69
CA THR A 212 -7.86 -5.24 17.26
C THR A 212 -6.98 -6.40 17.72
N LEU A 213 -5.67 -6.30 17.48
CA LEU A 213 -4.70 -7.33 17.87
C LEU A 213 -4.51 -7.40 19.38
N LEU A 214 -4.46 -6.24 20.05
CA LEU A 214 -4.37 -6.16 21.51
C LEU A 214 -5.55 -6.86 22.21
N THR A 215 -6.77 -6.66 21.71
CA THR A 215 -7.95 -7.30 22.30
C THR A 215 -7.84 -8.82 22.21
N LYS A 216 -7.49 -9.35 21.03
CA LYS A 216 -7.28 -10.79 20.83
C LYS A 216 -6.16 -11.36 21.67
N LEU A 217 -5.04 -10.64 21.81
CA LEU A 217 -3.94 -11.08 22.67
C LEU A 217 -4.35 -11.12 24.14
N ASN A 218 -5.06 -10.11 24.62
CA ASN A 218 -5.57 -10.10 25.98
C ASN A 218 -6.44 -11.34 26.26
N ASP A 219 -7.35 -11.67 25.34
CA ASP A 219 -8.19 -12.87 25.47
C ASP A 219 -7.35 -14.16 25.47
N ALA A 220 -6.31 -14.24 24.64
CA ALA A 220 -5.41 -15.39 24.60
C ALA A 220 -4.61 -15.56 25.90
N PHE A 221 -4.02 -14.49 26.42
CA PHE A 221 -3.32 -14.48 27.72
C PHE A 221 -4.26 -14.87 28.86
N GLN A 222 -5.49 -14.35 28.88
CA GLN A 222 -6.50 -14.70 29.89
C GLN A 222 -6.96 -16.16 29.78
N SER A 223 -7.08 -16.70 28.56
CA SER A 223 -7.37 -18.13 28.37
C SER A 223 -6.24 -18.99 28.92
N TYR A 224 -5.00 -18.68 28.55
CA TYR A 224 -3.82 -19.40 29.03
C TYR A 224 -3.70 -19.34 30.57
N ALA A 225 -3.92 -18.17 31.16
CA ALA A 225 -3.91 -18.00 32.63
C ALA A 225 -4.93 -18.90 33.33
N ARG A 226 -6.16 -18.99 32.80
CA ARG A 226 -7.20 -19.85 33.38
C ARG A 226 -6.79 -21.33 33.33
N GLU A 227 -6.29 -21.78 32.19
CA GLU A 227 -5.80 -23.15 32.00
C GLU A 227 -4.64 -23.46 32.97
N LEU A 228 -3.65 -22.57 33.07
CA LEU A 228 -2.50 -22.74 33.96
C LEU A 228 -2.91 -22.81 35.44
N ILE A 229 -3.83 -21.96 35.88
CA ILE A 229 -4.37 -22.00 37.25
C ILE A 229 -5.09 -23.32 37.52
N GLU A 230 -5.91 -23.80 36.58
CA GLU A 230 -6.62 -25.07 36.70
C GLU A 230 -5.67 -26.25 36.83
N GLU A 231 -4.60 -26.28 36.03
CA GLU A 231 -3.59 -27.34 36.09
C GLU A 231 -2.80 -27.31 37.41
N ILE A 232 -2.37 -26.14 37.89
CA ILE A 232 -1.69 -25.99 39.19
C ILE A 232 -2.57 -26.51 40.33
N ASN A 233 -3.85 -26.13 40.32
CA ASN A 233 -4.81 -26.57 41.34
C ASN A 233 -5.04 -28.09 41.28
N THR A 234 -5.17 -28.65 40.08
CA THR A 234 -5.36 -30.10 39.87
C THR A 234 -4.14 -30.89 40.32
N SER A 235 -2.95 -30.34 40.12
CA SER A 235 -1.68 -30.93 40.56
C SER A 235 -1.41 -30.75 42.07
N ASN A 236 -2.30 -30.10 42.84
CA ASN A 236 -2.14 -29.81 44.27
C ASN A 236 -0.84 -29.04 44.61
N ILE A 237 -0.41 -28.14 43.72
CA ILE A 237 0.81 -27.36 43.90
C ILE A 237 0.51 -26.14 44.79
N ASP A 238 1.13 -26.08 45.96
CA ASP A 238 1.02 -24.94 46.87
C ASP A 238 1.87 -23.77 46.37
N VAL A 239 1.25 -22.88 45.61
CA VAL A 239 1.91 -21.72 44.97
C VAL A 239 2.74 -20.91 45.96
N ALA A 240 2.28 -20.71 47.19
CA ALA A 240 2.96 -19.88 48.17
C ALA A 240 4.29 -20.48 48.67
N ASN A 241 4.39 -21.81 48.67
CA ASN A 241 5.53 -22.54 49.22
C ASN A 241 6.33 -23.31 48.16
N HIS A 242 5.89 -23.32 46.89
CA HIS A 242 6.55 -24.04 45.81
C HIS A 242 7.76 -23.28 45.25
N GLN A 243 8.97 -23.65 45.66
CA GLN A 243 10.20 -22.93 45.35
C GLN A 243 10.45 -22.71 43.85
N GLU A 244 10.16 -23.70 43.01
CA GLU A 244 10.37 -23.58 41.56
C GLU A 244 9.38 -22.59 40.92
N LEU A 245 8.13 -22.58 41.40
CA LEU A 245 7.11 -21.67 40.91
C LEU A 245 7.36 -20.24 41.40
N GLN A 246 7.86 -20.08 42.63
CA GLN A 246 8.34 -18.80 43.14
C GLN A 246 9.48 -18.24 42.29
N SER A 247 10.43 -19.09 41.91
CA SER A 247 11.54 -18.71 41.03
C SER A 247 11.05 -18.34 39.62
N ALA A 248 10.07 -19.08 39.09
CA ALA A 248 9.42 -18.81 37.82
C ALA A 248 8.71 -17.43 37.79
N MET A 249 8.06 -17.04 38.89
CA MET A 249 7.41 -15.71 39.00
C MET A 249 8.41 -14.55 38.98
N GLU A 250 9.66 -14.76 39.38
CA GLU A 250 10.70 -13.73 39.25
C GLU A 250 11.22 -13.60 37.80
N ILE A 251 10.96 -14.59 36.94
CA ILE A 251 11.31 -14.54 35.51
C ILE A 251 10.23 -13.81 34.71
N SER A 252 8.95 -14.09 34.98
CA SER A 252 7.80 -13.52 34.26
C SER A 252 6.96 -12.60 35.16
N PRO A 253 6.93 -11.28 34.86
CA PRO A 253 6.03 -10.35 35.52
C PRO A 253 4.56 -10.76 35.42
N TYR A 254 4.11 -11.32 34.30
CA TYR A 254 2.75 -11.83 34.14
C TYR A 254 2.42 -12.93 35.13
N LEU A 255 3.29 -13.94 35.30
CA LEU A 255 3.08 -15.00 36.27
C LEU A 255 3.02 -14.45 37.70
N LYS A 256 3.90 -13.50 38.04
CA LYS A 256 3.88 -12.83 39.33
C LYS A 256 2.54 -12.14 39.59
N ARG A 257 2.04 -11.36 38.61
CA ARG A 257 0.73 -10.71 38.71
C ARG A 257 -0.41 -11.71 38.84
N LEU A 258 -0.36 -12.81 38.08
CA LEU A 258 -1.39 -13.84 38.05
C LEU A 258 -1.60 -14.50 39.42
N PHE A 259 -0.51 -14.79 40.13
CA PHE A 259 -0.55 -15.57 41.38
C PHE A 259 -0.41 -14.74 42.66
N VAL A 260 0.18 -13.54 42.58
CA VAL A 260 0.44 -12.68 43.75
C VAL A 260 -0.49 -11.45 43.78
N GLY A 261 -1.01 -11.01 42.64
CA GLY A 261 -2.04 -9.95 42.56
C GLY A 261 -1.53 -8.52 42.72
N GLU A 262 -0.39 -8.18 42.10
CA GLU A 262 0.14 -6.80 42.01
C GLU A 262 -0.21 -6.07 40.71
#